data_AF-A0A1I5CE70-F1
#
_entry.id   AF-A0A1I5CE70-F1
#
_cell.length_a   1.000
_cell.length_b   1.000
_cell.length_c   1.000
_cell.angle_alpha   90.00
_cell.angle_beta   90.00
_cell.angle_gamma   90.00
#
_symmetry.space_group_name_H-M   'P 1'
#
loop_
_entity.id
_entity.type
_entity.pdbx_description
1 polymer ?
#
loop_
_entity_poly.entity_id
_entity_poly.type
_entity_poly.pdbx_seq_one_letter_code
_entity_poly.pdbx_strand_id
1 'polypeptide(L)'
;MKTHFIKLILVCLLAIFTVSFGSCSKESESTIQKKVFTSKNYNLVNENYNWDDISQRTFEMNYGYYNNFGIGFETGLFTAEEEKEQLNVLLDDLKQFISVLGPMKEFDLYIVQTSPKRASYSKKDKVFLLKDDFLAKEYHVLLMDAYELKYEWSGYGLNAYVSGDKADESMLKDYYLNHDSMDCLELLPIRFIEEWNTQIELDIAKKSAISLTKFVLEEYDIQKLNQVDNDIRTKWLEHIGVNKEYQYSYGDIGNYSYSKDTSNLLVVDSGRNIYNIKKISGLTECSDDVEKLLYFTEKEIQYINSYLLENLPAYEFDFSSKRNISTSSGSVSTAKGNLDIDLTRPDVVIHEYMHTVFPLSGDLYSEALSEYFGKIVCNNTYWQEAFYKNYLLENKVVEDPVVPLIQSYYYSHHKKPLGFDEIDRSISIDAIAYASITADFHAGGVWRTLESTYGNRMKKEGMELNFWEATSFFKFLINQYSLDTVMNAALTDISYKDAYEKEYEILKEDWIQYLNEKP
;
A
#
# COMPACT_ATOMS: atom_id res chain seq x y z
N MET A 1 -65.01 -25.24 17.11
CA MET A 1 -63.56 -25.15 17.41
C MET A 1 -62.82 -24.06 16.64
N LYS A 2 -63.07 -23.82 15.34
CA LYS A 2 -62.41 -22.73 14.58
C LYS A 2 -62.84 -21.30 14.97
N THR A 3 -64.02 -21.10 15.56
CA THR A 3 -64.56 -19.78 15.93
C THR A 3 -64.14 -19.28 17.31
N HIS A 4 -63.65 -20.15 18.21
CA HIS A 4 -63.09 -19.73 19.50
C HIS A 4 -61.61 -19.38 19.39
N PHE A 5 -60.87 -20.03 18.49
CA PHE A 5 -59.46 -19.73 18.24
C PHE A 5 -59.27 -18.35 17.59
N ILE A 6 -60.18 -17.94 16.69
CA ILE A 6 -60.16 -16.61 16.06
C ILE A 6 -60.50 -15.51 17.07
N LYS A 7 -61.41 -15.75 18.02
CA LYS A 7 -61.72 -14.78 19.08
C LYS A 7 -60.57 -14.62 20.08
N LEU A 8 -59.83 -15.69 20.38
CA LEU A 8 -58.66 -15.61 21.25
C LEU A 8 -57.51 -14.82 20.59
N ILE A 9 -57.28 -15.03 19.29
CA ILE A 9 -56.27 -14.29 18.51
C ILE A 9 -56.65 -12.81 18.39
N LEU A 10 -57.94 -12.48 18.21
CA LEU A 10 -58.40 -11.09 18.16
C LEU A 10 -58.26 -10.37 19.52
N VAL A 11 -58.51 -11.08 20.63
CA VAL A 11 -58.32 -10.53 21.99
C VAL A 11 -56.83 -10.35 22.33
N CYS A 12 -55.96 -11.24 21.86
CA CYS A 12 -54.50 -11.06 21.99
C CYS A 12 -53.96 -9.92 21.12
N LEU A 13 -54.47 -9.74 19.89
CA LEU A 13 -54.10 -8.61 19.02
C LEU A 13 -54.61 -7.25 19.55
N LEU A 14 -55.79 -7.23 20.16
CA LEU A 14 -56.32 -6.03 20.83
C LEU A 14 -55.55 -5.71 22.12
N ALA A 15 -55.10 -6.70 22.89
CA ALA A 15 -54.26 -6.47 24.08
C ALA A 15 -52.85 -5.95 23.73
N ILE A 16 -52.28 -6.36 22.58
CA ILE A 16 -51.00 -5.84 22.08
C ILE A 16 -51.16 -4.39 21.57
N PHE A 17 -52.33 -4.01 21.04
CA PHE A 17 -52.60 -2.63 20.64
C PHE A 17 -52.97 -1.68 21.79
N THR A 18 -53.41 -2.19 22.95
CA THR A 18 -53.83 -1.34 24.09
C THR A 18 -52.79 -1.17 25.19
N VAL A 19 -51.60 -1.76 25.09
CA VAL A 19 -50.49 -1.55 26.06
C VAL A 19 -49.40 -0.60 25.51
N SER A 20 -49.55 -0.06 24.31
CA SER A 20 -48.56 0.87 23.72
C SER A 20 -48.99 2.34 23.68
N PHE A 21 -50.18 2.69 24.18
CA PHE A 21 -50.65 4.07 24.26
C PHE A 21 -51.07 4.41 25.69
N GLY A 22 -50.13 4.98 26.44
CA GLY A 22 -50.33 5.33 27.85
C GLY A 22 -49.16 6.04 28.52
N SER A 23 -48.39 6.86 27.80
CA SER A 23 -47.68 7.99 28.41
C SER A 23 -47.56 9.11 27.39
N CYS A 24 -48.55 10.01 27.43
CA CYS A 24 -48.45 11.33 26.83
C CYS A 24 -47.39 12.13 27.60
N SER A 25 -46.16 12.18 27.08
CA SER A 25 -45.37 13.40 27.13
C SER A 25 -45.25 13.90 25.70
N LYS A 26 -45.77 15.11 25.47
CA LYS A 26 -45.68 15.92 24.26
C LYS A 26 -44.59 15.44 23.31
N GLU A 27 -44.98 15.01 22.11
CA GLU A 27 -44.14 15.17 20.92
C GLU A 27 -43.79 16.65 20.86
N SER A 28 -42.60 17.00 21.35
CA SER A 28 -41.92 18.15 20.80
C SER A 28 -41.67 17.76 19.35
N GLU A 29 -42.29 18.50 18.43
CA GLU A 29 -41.66 18.86 17.17
C GLU A 29 -40.15 18.82 17.42
N SER A 30 -39.40 18.00 16.69
CA SER A 30 -37.96 18.19 16.59
C SER A 30 -37.77 19.51 15.86
N THR A 31 -38.01 20.60 16.59
CA THR A 31 -37.03 21.65 16.69
C THR A 31 -35.72 20.90 17.00
N ILE A 32 -35.03 20.51 15.93
CA ILE A 32 -33.68 21.05 15.75
C ILE A 32 -33.89 22.53 16.01
N GLN A 33 -33.83 22.92 17.29
CA GLN A 33 -33.48 24.27 17.62
C GLN A 33 -32.18 24.40 16.84
N LYS A 34 -32.22 25.15 15.74
CA LYS A 34 -31.06 25.92 15.31
C LYS A 34 -30.55 26.48 16.62
N LYS A 35 -29.53 25.84 17.21
CA LYS A 35 -28.84 26.37 18.38
C LYS A 35 -28.29 27.67 17.82
N VAL A 36 -29.05 28.74 18.08
CA VAL A 36 -28.72 30.06 17.59
C VAL A 36 -27.34 30.34 18.14
N PHE A 37 -26.46 30.65 17.21
CA PHE A 37 -25.11 31.07 17.44
C PHE A 37 -25.02 32.05 18.62
N THR A 38 -24.49 31.62 19.76
CA THR A 38 -24.21 32.53 20.88
C THR A 38 -22.72 32.54 21.15
N SER A 39 -22.04 33.59 20.71
CA SER A 39 -20.63 33.90 21.00
C SER A 39 -20.36 34.21 22.49
N LYS A 40 -21.20 33.74 23.42
CA LYS A 40 -21.12 34.11 24.83
C LYS A 40 -20.29 33.07 25.59
N ASN A 41 -19.05 33.50 25.86
CA ASN A 41 -18.14 33.05 26.91
C ASN A 41 -17.36 31.75 26.65
N TYR A 42 -16.43 31.83 25.69
CA TYR A 42 -15.25 30.96 25.75
C TYR A 42 -14.23 31.61 26.71
N ASN A 43 -14.03 31.01 27.88
CA ASN A 43 -13.01 31.42 28.84
C ASN A 43 -12.00 30.27 28.97
N LEU A 44 -10.75 30.54 28.63
CA LEU A 44 -9.67 29.60 28.89
C LEU A 44 -9.42 29.54 30.41
N VAL A 45 -9.35 28.31 30.92
CA VAL A 45 -8.98 28.01 32.29
C VAL A 45 -7.66 27.26 32.24
N ASN A 46 -6.75 27.58 33.16
CA ASN A 46 -5.50 26.82 33.29
C ASN A 46 -5.82 25.44 33.86
N GLU A 47 -5.48 24.40 33.10
CA GLU A 47 -5.70 23.00 33.42
C GLU A 47 -4.42 22.21 33.12
N ASN A 48 -4.32 21.01 33.70
CA ASN A 48 -3.24 20.07 33.39
C ASN A 48 -3.79 18.94 32.51
N TYR A 49 -3.21 18.78 31.33
CA TYR A 49 -3.41 17.56 30.54
C TYR A 49 -2.59 16.45 31.18
N ASN A 50 -3.26 15.42 31.70
CA ASN A 50 -2.61 14.27 32.30
C ASN A 50 -2.16 13.25 31.24
N TRP A 51 -1.04 12.59 31.50
CA TRP A 51 -0.55 11.48 30.67
C TRP A 51 -1.64 10.45 30.36
N ASP A 52 -1.75 10.05 29.09
CA ASP A 52 -2.55 8.92 28.63
C ASP A 52 -1.86 8.16 27.48
N ASP A 53 -2.45 7.03 27.06
CA ASP A 53 -1.93 6.18 25.96
C ASP A 53 -1.96 6.87 24.58
N ILE A 54 -2.52 8.08 24.49
CA ILE A 54 -2.65 8.85 23.26
C ILE A 54 -1.53 9.89 23.20
N SER A 55 -1.48 10.80 24.18
CA SER A 55 -0.53 11.91 24.26
C SER A 55 0.84 11.48 24.75
N GLN A 56 0.91 10.41 25.55
CA GLN A 56 2.11 9.91 26.23
C GLN A 56 2.94 10.99 26.94
N ARG A 57 2.32 12.11 27.33
CA ARG A 57 2.96 13.23 28.04
C ARG A 57 1.97 14.01 28.91
N THR A 58 2.49 14.67 29.93
CA THR A 58 1.75 15.63 30.77
C THR A 58 2.19 17.04 30.41
N PHE A 59 1.26 18.00 30.34
CA PHE A 59 1.56 19.41 30.10
C PHE A 59 0.47 20.31 30.68
N GLU A 60 0.87 21.52 31.09
CA GLU A 60 -0.07 22.58 31.45
C GLU A 60 -0.67 23.19 30.19
N MET A 61 -1.95 23.55 30.24
CA MET A 61 -2.65 24.17 29.12
C MET A 61 -3.68 25.18 29.58
N ASN A 62 -3.89 26.20 28.75
CA ASN A 62 -5.08 27.01 28.78
C ASN A 62 -6.15 26.29 27.95
N TYR A 63 -7.21 25.79 28.60
CA TYR A 63 -8.24 24.97 27.97
C TYR A 63 -9.64 25.54 28.15
N GLY A 64 -10.52 25.33 27.17
CA GLY A 64 -11.92 25.77 27.24
C GLY A 64 -12.79 25.05 26.21
N TYR A 65 -14.09 25.33 26.26
CA TYR A 65 -15.08 24.68 25.40
C TYR A 65 -15.76 25.68 24.46
N TYR A 66 -15.73 25.37 23.17
CA TYR A 66 -16.48 26.06 22.14
C TYR A 66 -17.51 25.11 21.55
N ASN A 67 -18.80 25.33 21.83
CA ASN A 67 -19.88 24.48 21.33
C ASN A 67 -19.75 23.03 21.86
N ASN A 68 -19.35 22.07 21.01
CA ASN A 68 -19.08 20.68 21.35
C ASN A 68 -17.58 20.34 21.18
N PHE A 69 -16.69 21.34 21.24
CA PHE A 69 -15.26 21.15 21.04
C PHE A 69 -14.49 21.68 22.24
N GLY A 70 -13.55 20.88 22.74
CA GLY A 70 -12.52 21.39 23.64
C GLY A 70 -11.36 21.96 22.85
N ILE A 71 -10.82 23.09 23.27
CA ILE A 71 -9.65 23.70 22.65
C ILE A 71 -8.63 24.02 23.75
N GLY A 72 -7.42 23.49 23.63
CA GLY A 72 -6.32 23.66 24.57
C GLY A 72 -5.08 24.22 23.90
N PHE A 73 -4.48 25.25 24.50
CA PHE A 73 -3.16 25.76 24.15
C PHE A 73 -2.20 25.39 25.27
N GLU A 74 -1.15 24.63 24.99
CA GLU A 74 -0.08 24.36 25.96
C GLU A 74 0.54 25.68 26.48
N THR A 75 0.66 25.79 27.80
CA THR A 75 1.11 27.00 28.48
C THR A 75 2.51 27.42 27.99
N GLY A 76 2.66 28.69 27.64
CA GLY A 76 3.94 29.25 27.17
C GLY A 76 4.21 29.10 25.67
N LEU A 77 3.29 28.49 24.91
CA LEU A 77 3.37 28.46 23.44
C LEU A 77 3.26 29.85 22.80
N PHE A 78 2.36 30.66 23.35
CA PHE A 78 2.02 32.00 22.88
C PHE A 78 2.01 32.96 24.08
N THR A 79 2.21 34.24 23.83
CA THR A 79 1.83 35.27 24.80
C THR A 79 0.29 35.29 24.98
N ALA A 80 -0.20 35.87 26.07
CA ALA A 80 -1.64 35.91 26.33
C ALA A 80 -2.43 36.65 25.23
N GLU A 81 -1.83 37.71 24.67
CA GLU A 81 -2.39 38.45 23.54
C GLU A 81 -2.41 37.61 22.25
N GLU A 82 -1.32 36.94 21.92
CA GLU A 82 -1.23 36.07 20.75
C GLU A 82 -2.18 34.87 20.86
N GLU A 83 -2.26 34.21 22.02
CA GLU A 83 -3.16 33.09 22.26
C GLU A 83 -4.61 33.49 22.00
N LYS A 84 -5.01 34.68 22.47
CA LYS A 84 -6.34 35.23 22.22
C LYS A 84 -6.59 35.54 20.76
N GLU A 85 -5.60 36.07 20.04
CA GLU A 85 -5.69 36.33 18.61
C GLU A 85 -5.86 35.03 17.82
N GLN A 86 -5.00 34.05 18.08
CA GLN A 86 -5.03 32.74 17.43
C GLN A 86 -6.31 31.97 17.72
N LEU A 87 -6.81 32.03 18.96
CA LEU A 87 -8.10 31.48 19.31
C LEU A 87 -9.23 32.12 18.49
N ASN A 88 -9.25 33.44 18.32
CA ASN A 88 -10.31 34.08 17.52
C ASN A 88 -10.26 33.62 16.06
N VAL A 89 -9.07 33.51 15.47
CA VAL A 89 -8.90 32.99 14.10
C VAL A 89 -9.45 31.57 13.99
N LEU A 90 -9.06 30.67 14.91
CA LEU A 90 -9.56 29.30 14.94
C LEU A 90 -11.08 29.25 15.10
N LEU A 91 -11.64 30.06 16.01
CA LEU A 91 -13.08 30.10 16.25
C LEU A 91 -13.83 30.60 15.01
N ASP A 92 -13.30 31.59 14.30
CA ASP A 92 -13.91 32.10 13.06
C ASP A 92 -13.86 31.06 11.94
N ASP A 93 -12.74 30.34 11.79
CA ASP A 93 -12.62 29.24 10.84
C ASP A 93 -13.66 28.14 11.20
N LEU A 94 -13.72 27.67 12.45
CA LEU A 94 -14.70 26.66 12.91
C LEU A 94 -16.15 27.09 12.65
N LYS A 95 -16.48 28.37 12.85
CA LYS A 95 -17.82 28.91 12.53
C LYS A 95 -18.15 28.74 11.06
N GLN A 96 -17.19 29.06 10.19
CA GLN A 96 -17.36 29.00 8.76
C GLN A 96 -17.57 27.55 8.30
N PHE A 97 -16.74 26.63 8.77
CA PHE A 97 -16.90 25.19 8.50
C PHE A 97 -18.29 24.70 8.93
N ILE A 98 -18.72 24.98 10.17
CA ILE A 98 -20.03 24.55 10.68
C ILE A 98 -21.19 25.17 9.88
N SER A 99 -21.04 26.44 9.48
CA SER A 99 -22.06 27.15 8.71
C SER A 99 -22.24 26.58 7.30
N VAL A 100 -21.14 26.12 6.68
CA VAL A 100 -21.13 25.66 5.29
C VAL A 100 -21.41 24.16 5.18
N LEU A 101 -20.79 23.36 6.05
CA LEU A 101 -20.81 21.90 5.98
C LEU A 101 -21.78 21.25 6.97
N GLY A 102 -22.29 22.02 7.93
CA GLY A 102 -23.15 21.51 9.00
C GLY A 102 -22.37 21.07 10.25
N PRO A 103 -23.04 20.40 11.20
CA PRO A 103 -22.48 20.08 12.51
C PRO A 103 -21.34 19.05 12.41
N MET A 104 -20.29 19.27 13.20
CA MET A 104 -19.21 18.31 13.42
C MET A 104 -19.48 17.42 14.64
N LYS A 105 -18.82 16.26 14.70
CA LYS A 105 -18.68 15.45 15.91
C LYS A 105 -17.86 16.17 16.98
N GLU A 106 -18.05 15.78 18.23
CA GLU A 106 -17.27 16.28 19.35
C GLU A 106 -15.81 15.81 19.26
N PHE A 107 -14.88 16.74 19.50
CA PHE A 107 -13.45 16.48 19.56
C PHE A 107 -12.74 17.53 20.43
N ASP A 108 -11.56 17.15 20.93
CA ASP A 108 -10.64 18.02 21.63
C ASP A 108 -9.44 18.37 20.74
N LEU A 109 -9.16 19.66 20.58
CA LEU A 109 -8.03 20.20 19.85
C LEU A 109 -6.96 20.70 20.83
N TYR A 110 -5.77 20.12 20.78
CA TYR A 110 -4.64 20.52 21.61
C TYR A 110 -3.52 21.09 20.73
N ILE A 111 -3.26 22.39 20.86
CA ILE A 111 -2.11 23.05 20.25
C ILE A 111 -0.94 22.92 21.22
N VAL A 112 0.14 22.30 20.75
CA VAL A 112 1.23 21.79 21.57
C VAL A 112 2.60 22.14 21.00
N GLN A 113 3.60 22.26 21.87
CA GLN A 113 4.98 22.56 21.46
C GLN A 113 5.67 21.34 20.86
N THR A 114 5.37 20.15 21.39
CA THR A 114 5.92 18.88 20.92
C THR A 114 4.87 17.77 21.02
N SER A 115 5.04 16.73 20.21
CA SER A 115 4.25 15.51 20.29
C SER A 115 5.17 14.28 20.34
N PRO A 116 4.71 13.13 20.89
CA PRO A 116 5.49 11.89 20.86
C PRO A 116 5.84 11.45 19.44
N LYS A 117 4.94 11.71 18.49
CA LYS A 117 5.13 11.42 17.06
C LYS A 117 6.01 12.45 16.35
N ARG A 118 6.36 13.55 17.01
CA ARG A 118 7.07 14.72 16.42
C ARG A 118 6.40 15.26 15.15
N ALA A 119 5.10 15.06 15.04
CA ALA A 119 4.22 15.53 13.96
C ALA A 119 2.83 15.79 14.56
N SER A 120 2.03 16.62 13.88
CA SER A 120 0.60 16.73 14.18
C SER A 120 -0.13 15.42 13.87
N TYR A 121 -1.12 15.06 14.69
CA TYR A 121 -1.86 13.82 14.52
C TYR A 121 -3.21 13.86 15.23
N SER A 122 -4.15 13.04 14.75
CA SER A 122 -5.40 12.74 15.41
C SER A 122 -5.42 11.29 15.92
N LYS A 123 -6.15 11.05 17.01
CA LYS A 123 -6.45 9.71 17.52
C LYS A 123 -7.70 9.76 18.38
N LYS A 124 -8.72 8.97 18.00
CA LYS A 124 -10.07 8.99 18.59
C LYS A 124 -10.69 10.39 18.43
N ASP A 125 -11.14 10.98 19.52
CA ASP A 125 -11.73 12.30 19.67
C ASP A 125 -10.69 13.40 19.98
N LYS A 126 -9.38 13.10 19.86
CA LYS A 126 -8.31 14.04 20.21
C LYS A 126 -7.44 14.37 19.00
N VAL A 127 -7.17 15.64 18.80
CA VAL A 127 -6.28 16.17 17.77
C VAL A 127 -5.15 16.94 18.44
N PHE A 128 -3.91 16.58 18.14
CA PHE A 128 -2.72 17.26 18.65
C PHE A 128 -2.01 17.95 17.49
N LEU A 129 -1.91 19.27 17.55
CA LEU A 129 -1.27 20.12 16.53
C LEU A 129 0.00 20.74 17.07
N LEU A 130 1.08 20.62 16.32
CA LEU A 130 2.28 21.40 16.58
C LEU A 130 2.02 22.89 16.28
N LYS A 131 2.71 23.78 17.00
CA LYS A 131 2.59 25.23 16.84
C LYS A 131 2.70 25.69 15.37
N ASP A 132 3.72 25.22 14.67
CA ASP A 132 3.99 25.66 13.30
C ASP A 132 2.90 25.18 12.33
N ASP A 133 2.43 23.94 12.50
CA ASP A 133 1.32 23.36 11.72
C ASP A 133 0.00 24.12 11.99
N PHE A 134 -0.25 24.52 13.23
CA PHE A 134 -1.40 25.35 13.59
C PHE A 134 -1.35 26.72 12.90
N LEU A 135 -0.20 27.39 12.92
CA LEU A 135 -0.01 28.69 12.25
C LEU A 135 -0.13 28.59 10.73
N ALA A 136 0.27 27.45 10.15
CA ALA A 136 0.09 27.14 8.74
C ALA A 136 -1.35 26.72 8.37
N LYS A 137 -2.26 26.64 9.36
CA LYS A 137 -3.64 26.17 9.21
C LYS A 137 -3.80 24.72 8.74
N GLU A 138 -2.81 23.87 8.99
CA GLU A 138 -2.87 22.43 8.66
C GLU A 138 -3.99 21.70 9.41
N TYR A 139 -4.52 22.30 10.48
CA TYR A 139 -5.68 21.78 11.20
C TYR A 139 -6.93 21.66 10.34
N HIS A 140 -7.07 22.40 9.23
CA HIS A 140 -8.21 22.26 8.32
C HIS A 140 -8.33 20.84 7.75
N VAL A 141 -7.21 20.17 7.50
CA VAL A 141 -7.20 18.76 7.07
C VAL A 141 -7.64 17.86 8.22
N LEU A 142 -7.23 18.16 9.45
CA LEU A 142 -7.60 17.37 10.63
C LEU A 142 -9.08 17.56 11.04
N LEU A 143 -9.73 18.64 10.63
CA LEU A 143 -11.18 18.83 10.82
C LEU A 143 -12.03 17.82 10.03
N MET A 144 -11.46 17.12 9.04
CA MET A 144 -12.11 16.01 8.36
C MET A 144 -12.57 14.90 9.31
N ASP A 145 -11.76 14.58 10.33
CA ASP A 145 -12.10 13.54 11.30
C ASP A 145 -13.37 13.89 12.07
N ALA A 146 -13.57 15.19 12.33
CA ALA A 146 -14.78 15.71 12.96
C ALA A 146 -16.02 15.60 12.05
N TYR A 147 -15.83 15.42 10.75
CA TYR A 147 -16.88 15.10 9.77
C TYR A 147 -16.95 13.61 9.41
N GLU A 148 -16.17 12.77 10.10
CA GLU A 148 -16.05 11.33 9.86
C GLU A 148 -15.57 10.99 8.44
N LEU A 149 -14.74 11.85 7.87
CA LEU A 149 -14.16 11.65 6.54
C LEU A 149 -12.85 10.86 6.61
N LYS A 150 -12.69 9.92 5.69
CA LYS A 150 -11.59 8.94 5.68
C LYS A 150 -10.39 9.37 4.84
N TYR A 151 -10.62 10.21 3.84
CA TYR A 151 -9.63 10.47 2.79
C TYR A 151 -9.06 11.87 2.88
N GLU A 152 -7.73 11.97 3.02
CA GLU A 152 -6.99 13.24 3.15
C GLU A 152 -7.30 14.23 2.02
N TRP A 153 -7.53 13.74 0.80
CA TRP A 153 -7.83 14.60 -0.34
C TRP A 153 -9.09 15.45 -0.13
N SER A 154 -10.08 14.92 0.61
CA SER A 154 -11.31 15.65 0.91
C SER A 154 -11.07 16.89 1.77
N GLY A 155 -10.02 16.89 2.60
CA GLY A 155 -9.63 18.04 3.42
C GLY A 155 -9.19 19.23 2.59
N TYR A 156 -8.38 19.00 1.55
CA TYR A 156 -8.00 20.05 0.60
C TYR A 156 -9.23 20.66 -0.07
N GLY A 157 -10.16 19.81 -0.50
CA GLY A 157 -11.37 20.29 -1.17
C GLY A 157 -12.37 20.97 -0.24
N LEU A 158 -12.56 20.48 0.99
CA LEU A 158 -13.43 21.09 1.98
C LEU A 158 -12.93 22.47 2.40
N ASN A 159 -11.63 22.62 2.63
CA ASN A 159 -11.05 23.91 2.99
C ASN A 159 -11.30 24.95 1.89
N ALA A 160 -11.05 24.59 0.63
CA ALA A 160 -11.31 25.46 -0.50
C ALA A 160 -12.79 25.79 -0.65
N TYR A 161 -13.67 24.78 -0.50
CA TYR A 161 -15.12 24.97 -0.57
C TYR A 161 -15.64 25.94 0.51
N VAL A 162 -15.17 25.79 1.75
CA VAL A 162 -15.53 26.66 2.87
C VAL A 162 -15.00 28.08 2.65
N SER A 163 -13.76 28.22 2.17
CA SER A 163 -13.11 29.51 1.89
C SER A 163 -13.66 30.21 0.64
N GLY A 164 -14.43 29.50 -0.19
CA GLY A 164 -14.96 30.00 -1.46
C GLY A 164 -13.93 29.99 -2.60
N ASP A 165 -12.81 29.30 -2.42
CA ASP A 165 -11.79 29.09 -3.44
C ASP A 165 -12.32 28.16 -4.53
N LYS A 166 -11.88 28.42 -5.77
CA LYS A 166 -12.32 27.66 -6.94
C LYS A 166 -11.13 27.07 -7.66
N ALA A 167 -11.28 25.81 -8.06
CA ALA A 167 -10.37 25.18 -8.99
C ALA A 167 -10.54 25.77 -10.40
N ASP A 168 -9.45 25.83 -11.16
CA ASP A 168 -9.50 26.13 -12.58
C ASP A 168 -9.93 24.87 -13.35
N GLU A 169 -11.24 24.71 -13.55
CA GLU A 169 -11.82 23.58 -14.28
C GLU A 169 -11.39 23.52 -15.74
N SER A 170 -10.98 24.65 -16.34
CA SER A 170 -10.48 24.67 -17.72
C SER A 170 -9.11 23.99 -17.82
N MET A 171 -8.22 24.26 -16.85
CA MET A 171 -6.94 23.57 -16.73
C MET A 171 -7.11 22.07 -16.48
N LEU A 172 -8.03 21.68 -15.59
CA LEU A 172 -8.32 20.27 -15.32
C LEU A 172 -8.86 19.55 -16.56
N LYS A 173 -9.79 20.18 -17.28
CA LYS A 173 -10.31 19.66 -18.53
C LYS A 173 -9.21 19.41 -19.55
N ASP A 174 -8.34 20.40 -19.76
CA ASP A 174 -7.23 20.27 -20.70
C ASP A 174 -6.25 19.16 -20.29
N TYR A 175 -5.96 19.01 -19.00
CA TYR A 175 -5.13 17.93 -18.48
C TYR A 175 -5.73 16.56 -18.76
N TYR A 176 -6.96 16.30 -18.33
CA TYR A 176 -7.60 14.98 -18.46
C TYR A 176 -8.01 14.63 -19.90
N LEU A 177 -8.17 15.61 -20.78
CA LEU A 177 -8.33 15.34 -22.23
C LEU A 177 -7.03 14.84 -22.86
N ASN A 178 -5.90 15.43 -22.49
CA ASN A 178 -4.63 15.25 -23.21
C ASN A 178 -3.63 14.28 -22.54
N HIS A 179 -3.90 13.80 -21.32
CA HIS A 179 -3.11 12.74 -20.71
C HIS A 179 -3.67 11.35 -20.93
N ASP A 180 -2.74 10.40 -21.06
CA ASP A 180 -3.01 8.99 -21.31
C ASP A 180 -3.52 8.28 -20.04
N SER A 181 -3.01 8.66 -18.88
CA SER A 181 -3.47 8.18 -17.57
C SER A 181 -4.31 9.24 -16.85
N MET A 182 -5.37 8.78 -16.18
CA MET A 182 -6.19 9.59 -15.28
C MET A 182 -5.94 9.23 -13.81
N ASP A 183 -4.93 8.40 -13.51
CA ASP A 183 -4.70 7.81 -12.17
C ASP A 183 -4.53 8.86 -11.05
N CYS A 184 -4.07 10.07 -11.38
CA CYS A 184 -4.03 11.21 -10.44
C CYS A 184 -5.42 11.51 -9.82
N LEU A 185 -6.51 11.24 -10.52
CA LEU A 185 -7.89 11.42 -10.04
C LEU A 185 -8.32 10.40 -8.98
N GLU A 186 -7.52 9.36 -8.72
CA GLU A 186 -7.78 8.50 -7.56
C GLU A 186 -7.56 9.28 -6.25
N LEU A 187 -6.72 10.33 -6.29
CA LEU A 187 -6.41 11.24 -5.18
C LEU A 187 -5.87 10.51 -3.95
N LEU A 188 -5.04 9.49 -4.18
CA LEU A 188 -4.30 8.82 -3.10
C LEU A 188 -3.34 9.79 -2.40
N PRO A 189 -3.03 9.59 -1.11
CA PRO A 189 -2.05 10.41 -0.39
C PRO A 189 -0.69 10.51 -1.10
N ILE A 190 -0.32 9.48 -1.86
CA ILE A 190 0.89 9.43 -2.71
C ILE A 190 0.95 10.61 -3.69
N ARG A 191 -0.20 11.08 -4.22
CA ARG A 191 -0.31 12.19 -5.18
C ARG A 191 -0.13 13.58 -4.56
N PHE A 192 -0.02 13.66 -3.23
CA PHE A 192 0.17 14.91 -2.49
C PHE A 192 1.55 15.04 -1.85
N ILE A 193 2.46 14.07 -2.07
CA ILE A 193 3.82 14.08 -1.52
C ILE A 193 4.77 14.77 -2.50
N GLU A 194 5.38 15.88 -2.07
CA GLU A 194 6.20 16.75 -2.93
C GLU A 194 7.43 16.04 -3.50
N GLU A 195 8.01 15.10 -2.77
CA GLU A 195 9.17 14.33 -3.20
C GLU A 195 8.86 13.44 -4.41
N TRP A 196 7.61 13.01 -4.61
CA TRP A 196 7.22 12.07 -5.67
C TRP A 196 6.48 12.70 -6.84
N ASN A 197 6.11 13.97 -6.73
CA ASN A 197 5.27 14.63 -7.72
C ASN A 197 5.90 15.96 -8.15
N THR A 198 5.81 16.25 -9.44
CA THR A 198 6.14 17.58 -9.98
C THR A 198 5.14 18.62 -9.47
N GLN A 199 5.52 19.90 -9.55
CA GLN A 199 4.62 20.99 -9.15
C GLN A 199 3.30 20.99 -9.94
N ILE A 200 3.33 20.56 -11.21
CA ILE A 200 2.14 20.45 -12.05
C ILE A 200 1.23 19.32 -11.53
N GLU A 201 1.78 18.14 -11.24
CA GLU A 201 1.00 17.01 -10.71
C GLU A 201 0.38 17.34 -9.35
N LEU A 202 1.12 17.99 -8.46
CA LEU A 202 0.58 18.47 -7.17
C LEU A 202 -0.56 19.47 -7.35
N ASP A 203 -0.42 20.41 -8.29
CA ASP A 203 -1.45 21.41 -8.57
C ASP A 203 -2.70 20.75 -9.20
N ILE A 204 -2.52 19.79 -10.10
CA ILE A 204 -3.62 19.00 -10.66
C ILE A 204 -4.33 18.18 -9.57
N ALA A 205 -3.59 17.48 -8.70
CA ALA A 205 -4.18 16.70 -7.61
C ALA A 205 -5.00 17.60 -6.66
N LYS A 206 -4.44 18.75 -6.25
CA LYS A 206 -5.12 19.72 -5.39
C LYS A 206 -6.36 20.31 -6.07
N LYS A 207 -6.24 20.78 -7.32
CA LYS A 207 -7.39 21.34 -8.05
C LYS A 207 -8.48 20.30 -8.30
N SER A 208 -8.10 19.05 -8.58
CA SER A 208 -9.05 17.95 -8.78
C SER A 208 -9.77 17.62 -7.47
N ALA A 209 -9.05 17.55 -6.35
CA ALA A 209 -9.67 17.40 -5.03
C ALA A 209 -10.68 18.52 -4.72
N ILE A 210 -10.35 19.77 -5.05
CA ILE A 210 -11.23 20.94 -4.85
C ILE A 210 -12.47 20.87 -5.73
N SER A 211 -12.30 20.68 -7.04
CA SER A 211 -13.41 20.63 -7.99
C SER A 211 -14.32 19.43 -7.73
N LEU A 212 -13.75 18.25 -7.46
CA LEU A 212 -14.50 17.03 -7.16
C LEU A 212 -15.26 17.16 -5.84
N THR A 213 -14.65 17.73 -4.79
CA THR A 213 -15.34 17.96 -3.52
C THR A 213 -16.54 18.88 -3.72
N LYS A 214 -16.36 20.00 -4.44
CA LYS A 214 -17.45 20.93 -4.75
C LYS A 214 -18.59 20.20 -5.49
N PHE A 215 -18.27 19.46 -6.54
CA PHE A 215 -19.25 18.67 -7.29
C PHE A 215 -20.01 17.69 -6.40
N VAL A 216 -19.30 16.95 -5.54
CA VAL A 216 -19.93 15.99 -4.62
C VAL A 216 -20.86 16.69 -3.63
N LEU A 217 -20.46 17.84 -3.09
CA LEU A 217 -21.30 18.60 -2.15
C LEU A 217 -22.51 19.27 -2.81
N GLU A 218 -22.41 19.66 -4.09
CA GLU A 218 -23.51 20.28 -4.84
C GLU A 218 -24.55 19.24 -5.32
N GLU A 219 -24.10 18.05 -5.70
CA GLU A 219 -24.96 17.00 -6.26
C GLU A 219 -25.40 15.94 -5.22
N TYR A 220 -24.66 15.80 -4.13
CA TYR A 220 -24.88 14.78 -3.10
C TYR A 220 -24.81 15.40 -1.68
N ASP A 221 -24.14 14.72 -0.75
CA ASP A 221 -23.92 15.18 0.61
C ASP A 221 -22.45 14.97 1.02
N ILE A 222 -22.07 15.53 2.17
CA ILE A 222 -20.70 15.43 2.70
C ILE A 222 -20.25 13.98 2.94
N GLN A 223 -21.16 13.08 3.33
CA GLN A 223 -20.81 11.69 3.58
C GLN A 223 -20.46 10.95 2.29
N LYS A 224 -20.94 11.43 1.14
CA LYS A 224 -20.58 10.87 -0.16
C LYS A 224 -19.10 11.04 -0.51
N LEU A 225 -18.37 11.97 0.13
CA LEU A 225 -16.91 12.09 -0.01
C LEU A 225 -16.16 10.82 0.45
N ASN A 226 -16.76 10.00 1.32
CA ASN A 226 -16.20 8.70 1.74
C ASN A 226 -16.49 7.56 0.76
N GLN A 227 -17.24 7.81 -0.31
CA GLN A 227 -17.75 6.80 -1.23
C GLN A 227 -17.68 7.30 -2.67
N VAL A 228 -16.62 8.04 -2.99
CA VAL A 228 -16.33 8.45 -4.35
C VAL A 228 -15.75 7.26 -5.10
N ASP A 229 -16.53 6.72 -6.01
CA ASP A 229 -16.19 5.59 -6.88
C ASP A 229 -15.89 6.07 -8.31
N ASN A 230 -15.66 5.13 -9.23
CA ASN A 230 -15.38 5.46 -10.63
C ASN A 230 -16.58 6.10 -11.34
N ASP A 231 -17.80 5.78 -10.94
CA ASP A 231 -19.02 6.36 -11.52
C ASP A 231 -19.13 7.84 -11.16
N ILE A 232 -18.84 8.22 -9.91
CA ILE A 232 -18.85 9.62 -9.49
C ILE A 232 -17.71 10.39 -10.16
N ARG A 233 -16.51 9.81 -10.26
CA ARG A 233 -15.40 10.42 -10.98
C ARG A 233 -15.73 10.62 -12.46
N THR A 234 -16.38 9.65 -13.10
CA THR A 234 -16.84 9.77 -14.50
C THR A 234 -17.87 10.88 -14.66
N LYS A 235 -18.88 10.97 -13.79
CA LYS A 235 -19.86 12.07 -13.82
C LYS A 235 -19.22 13.43 -13.58
N TRP A 236 -18.21 13.50 -12.72
CA TRP A 236 -17.45 14.73 -12.51
C TRP A 236 -16.61 15.10 -13.74
N LEU A 237 -15.96 14.14 -14.39
CA LEU A 237 -15.27 14.36 -15.67
C LEU A 237 -16.24 14.91 -16.73
N GLU A 238 -17.43 14.34 -16.86
CA GLU A 238 -18.48 14.86 -17.74
C GLU A 238 -18.88 16.30 -17.38
N HIS A 239 -19.01 16.61 -16.09
CA HIS A 239 -19.35 17.95 -15.58
C HIS A 239 -18.31 19.00 -16.01
N ILE A 240 -17.01 18.68 -15.95
CA ILE A 240 -15.93 19.58 -16.41
C ILE A 240 -15.71 19.51 -17.94
N GLY A 241 -16.54 18.75 -18.66
CA GLY A 241 -16.51 18.66 -20.13
C GLY A 241 -15.49 17.67 -20.69
N VAL A 242 -15.07 16.67 -19.91
CA VAL A 242 -14.21 15.55 -20.29
C VAL A 242 -15.09 14.31 -20.50
N ASN A 243 -15.36 13.95 -21.75
CA ASN A 243 -16.19 12.79 -22.09
C ASN A 243 -15.32 11.50 -22.14
N LYS A 244 -14.81 11.08 -20.99
CA LYS A 244 -14.04 9.83 -20.79
C LYS A 244 -14.56 9.09 -19.56
N GLU A 245 -14.65 7.77 -19.64
CA GLU A 245 -14.91 6.93 -18.48
C GLU A 245 -13.65 6.86 -17.61
N TYR A 246 -13.81 7.10 -16.30
CA TYR A 246 -12.72 6.95 -15.35
C TYR A 246 -12.53 5.49 -14.97
N GLN A 247 -11.32 4.97 -15.17
CA GLN A 247 -10.90 3.70 -14.61
C GLN A 247 -9.50 3.84 -14.02
N TYR A 248 -9.38 3.46 -12.75
CA TYR A 248 -8.11 3.47 -12.06
C TYR A 248 -7.26 2.24 -12.42
N SER A 249 -6.01 2.46 -12.78
CA SER A 249 -5.13 1.40 -13.31
C SER A 249 -4.71 0.37 -12.26
N TYR A 250 -4.68 0.77 -10.99
CA TYR A 250 -4.06 -0.01 -9.91
C TYR A 250 -5.07 -0.61 -8.91
N GLY A 251 -6.30 -0.85 -9.35
CA GLY A 251 -7.31 -1.60 -8.58
C GLY A 251 -7.59 -1.02 -7.19
N ASP A 252 -7.71 -1.89 -6.18
CA ASP A 252 -8.25 -1.52 -4.87
C ASP A 252 -7.25 -0.85 -3.91
N ILE A 253 -6.07 -0.40 -4.38
CA ILE A 253 -5.10 0.22 -3.46
C ILE A 253 -5.65 1.47 -2.78
N GLY A 254 -6.66 2.14 -3.37
CA GLY A 254 -7.38 3.26 -2.73
C GLY A 254 -8.13 2.92 -1.43
N ASN A 255 -8.27 1.64 -1.09
CA ASN A 255 -8.85 1.19 0.17
C ASN A 255 -7.82 0.91 1.27
N TYR A 256 -6.53 1.12 1.02
CA TYR A 256 -5.48 0.92 2.02
C TYR A 256 -5.49 2.03 3.07
N SER A 257 -4.88 1.75 4.22
CA SER A 257 -4.67 2.75 5.26
C SER A 257 -3.31 3.40 5.08
N TYR A 258 -3.30 4.73 5.04
CA TYR A 258 -2.11 5.53 4.82
C TYR A 258 -1.75 6.31 6.08
N SER A 259 -0.46 6.40 6.37
CA SER A 259 0.05 7.20 7.48
C SER A 259 1.46 7.70 7.17
N LYS A 260 1.94 8.66 7.97
CA LYS A 260 3.30 9.17 7.91
C LYS A 260 4.05 8.83 9.20
N ASP A 261 5.34 8.59 9.09
CA ASP A 261 6.25 8.53 10.24
C ASP A 261 7.52 9.37 9.96
N THR A 262 8.43 9.47 10.93
CA THR A 262 9.64 10.31 10.81
C THR A 262 10.75 9.70 9.93
N SER A 263 10.63 8.43 9.57
CA SER A 263 11.68 7.65 8.89
C SER A 263 11.33 7.30 7.45
N ASN A 264 10.05 7.40 7.08
CA ASN A 264 9.47 7.04 5.79
C ASN A 264 8.61 8.20 5.26
N LEU A 265 8.59 8.37 3.93
CA LEU A 265 7.70 9.36 3.30
C LEU A 265 6.24 8.93 3.42
N LEU A 266 6.00 7.62 3.38
CA LEU A 266 4.67 7.04 3.49
C LEU A 266 4.74 5.64 4.12
N VAL A 267 3.80 5.37 5.02
CA VAL A 267 3.53 4.04 5.57
C VAL A 267 2.14 3.60 5.10
N VAL A 268 2.06 2.44 4.44
CA VAL A 268 0.81 1.92 3.86
C VAL A 268 0.49 0.57 4.48
N ASP A 269 -0.68 0.42 5.10
CA ASP A 269 -1.20 -0.86 5.58
C ASP A 269 -2.27 -1.36 4.60
N SER A 270 -1.95 -2.43 3.87
CA SER A 270 -2.87 -3.07 2.91
C SER A 270 -3.87 -4.02 3.57
N GLY A 271 -3.80 -4.19 4.89
CA GLY A 271 -4.47 -5.25 5.63
C GLY A 271 -3.66 -6.56 5.67
N ARG A 272 -2.78 -6.79 4.68
CA ARG A 272 -1.90 -7.97 4.61
C ARG A 272 -0.44 -7.65 4.84
N ASN A 273 0.04 -6.52 4.35
CA ASN A 273 1.42 -6.09 4.47
C ASN A 273 1.47 -4.63 4.93
N ILE A 274 2.60 -4.27 5.53
CA ILE A 274 2.91 -2.90 5.93
C ILE A 274 4.06 -2.44 5.03
N TYR A 275 3.82 -1.43 4.21
CA TYR A 275 4.83 -0.87 3.32
C TYR A 275 5.45 0.37 3.95
N ASN A 276 6.77 0.38 4.11
CA ASN A 276 7.53 1.51 4.62
C ASN A 276 8.31 2.15 3.46
N ILE A 277 7.75 3.21 2.88
CA ILE A 277 8.14 3.71 1.57
C ILE A 277 8.95 5.01 1.70
N LYS A 278 10.09 5.03 1.03
CA LYS A 278 11.01 6.15 0.86
C LYS A 278 11.18 6.41 -0.62
N LYS A 279 11.73 7.58 -0.98
CA LYS A 279 12.13 7.84 -2.36
C LYS A 279 13.48 7.17 -2.64
N ILE A 280 13.46 6.12 -3.46
CA ILE A 280 14.64 5.34 -3.84
C ILE A 280 14.79 5.38 -5.36
N SER A 281 15.98 5.74 -5.84
CA SER A 281 16.26 5.78 -7.28
C SER A 281 16.13 4.39 -7.91
N GLY A 282 15.45 4.30 -9.05
CA GLY A 282 15.14 3.06 -9.76
C GLY A 282 14.07 2.16 -9.12
N LEU A 283 13.41 2.59 -8.03
CA LEU A 283 12.38 1.79 -7.33
C LEU A 283 11.12 2.60 -7.02
N THR A 284 11.27 3.81 -6.46
CA THR A 284 10.16 4.69 -6.03
C THR A 284 10.53 6.15 -6.29
N GLU A 285 10.80 6.49 -7.55
CA GLU A 285 11.24 7.84 -7.93
C GLU A 285 10.08 8.83 -8.04
N CYS A 286 8.93 8.33 -8.49
CA CYS A 286 7.70 9.09 -8.67
C CYS A 286 6.47 8.39 -8.07
N SER A 287 5.34 9.09 -8.02
CA SER A 287 4.09 8.55 -7.46
C SER A 287 3.60 7.32 -8.20
N ASP A 288 3.75 7.27 -9.52
CA ASP A 288 3.40 6.10 -10.33
C ASP A 288 4.20 4.86 -9.91
N ASP A 289 5.51 5.00 -9.65
CA ASP A 289 6.35 3.87 -9.23
C ASP A 289 5.87 3.28 -7.90
N VAL A 290 5.45 4.15 -6.96
CA VAL A 290 4.91 3.72 -5.67
C VAL A 290 3.58 2.98 -5.84
N GLU A 291 2.66 3.50 -6.67
CA GLU A 291 1.38 2.84 -6.93
C GLU A 291 1.57 1.47 -7.62
N LYS A 292 2.49 1.40 -8.58
CA LYS A 292 2.89 0.16 -9.24
C LYS A 292 3.49 -0.83 -8.25
N LEU A 293 4.41 -0.38 -7.39
CA LEU A 293 5.03 -1.24 -6.37
C LEU A 293 3.96 -1.86 -5.47
N LEU A 294 3.05 -1.05 -4.93
CA LEU A 294 1.96 -1.51 -4.06
C LEU A 294 1.05 -2.52 -4.77
N TYR A 295 0.61 -2.19 -5.98
CA TYR A 295 -0.33 -3.02 -6.74
C TYR A 295 0.26 -4.36 -7.15
N PHE A 296 1.44 -4.33 -7.79
CA PHE A 296 2.06 -5.53 -8.32
C PHE A 296 2.54 -6.44 -7.18
N THR A 297 3.16 -5.90 -6.14
CA THR A 297 3.62 -6.70 -5.00
C THR A 297 2.48 -7.47 -4.35
N GLU A 298 1.35 -6.81 -4.09
CA GLU A 298 0.18 -7.48 -3.50
C GLU A 298 -0.39 -8.57 -4.39
N LYS A 299 -0.50 -8.31 -5.70
CA LYS A 299 -0.96 -9.31 -6.66
C LYS A 299 -0.04 -10.52 -6.76
N GLU A 300 1.27 -10.29 -6.78
CA GLU A 300 2.27 -11.35 -6.86
C GLU A 300 2.27 -12.21 -5.59
N ILE A 301 2.24 -11.59 -4.41
CA ILE A 301 2.15 -12.32 -3.13
C ILE A 301 0.85 -13.14 -3.09
N GLN A 302 -0.29 -12.58 -3.50
CA GLN A 302 -1.55 -13.33 -3.58
C GLN A 302 -1.45 -14.53 -4.51
N TYR A 303 -0.85 -14.34 -5.68
CA TYR A 303 -0.68 -15.39 -6.67
C TYR A 303 0.19 -16.53 -6.12
N ILE A 304 1.34 -16.20 -5.54
CA ILE A 304 2.24 -17.18 -4.93
C ILE A 304 1.56 -17.91 -3.78
N ASN A 305 0.87 -17.22 -2.88
CA ASN A 305 0.18 -17.87 -1.76
C ASN A 305 -0.89 -18.85 -2.27
N SER A 306 -1.63 -18.48 -3.31
CA SER A 306 -2.63 -19.35 -3.93
C SER A 306 -1.96 -20.58 -4.57
N TYR A 307 -0.86 -20.37 -5.30
CA TYR A 307 -0.09 -21.44 -5.91
C TYR A 307 0.45 -22.43 -4.88
N LEU A 308 1.00 -21.94 -3.77
CA LEU A 308 1.54 -22.77 -2.69
C LEU A 308 0.43 -23.60 -2.02
N LEU A 309 -0.75 -23.02 -1.75
CA LEU A 309 -1.88 -23.76 -1.18
C LEU A 309 -2.42 -24.84 -2.14
N GLU A 310 -2.39 -24.60 -3.44
CA GLU A 310 -2.86 -25.54 -4.44
C GLU A 310 -1.87 -26.69 -4.69
N ASN A 311 -0.58 -26.38 -4.75
CA ASN A 311 0.47 -27.32 -5.20
C ASN A 311 1.26 -27.97 -4.06
N LEU A 312 1.20 -27.41 -2.84
CA LEU A 312 1.88 -27.91 -1.65
C LEU A 312 0.92 -28.01 -0.44
N PRO A 313 -0.24 -28.68 -0.58
CA PRO A 313 -1.28 -28.71 0.46
C PRO A 313 -0.88 -29.48 1.72
N ALA A 314 0.20 -30.27 1.67
CA ALA A 314 0.73 -30.99 2.81
C ALA A 314 1.54 -30.09 3.78
N TYR A 315 1.84 -28.87 3.38
CA TYR A 315 2.65 -27.92 4.14
C TYR A 315 1.79 -26.80 4.73
N GLU A 316 2.09 -26.42 5.97
CA GLU A 316 1.44 -25.29 6.62
C GLU A 316 2.27 -24.01 6.40
N PHE A 317 1.68 -23.02 5.72
CA PHE A 317 2.30 -21.72 5.48
C PHE A 317 1.62 -20.63 6.31
N ASP A 318 2.42 -19.77 6.95
CA ASP A 318 1.89 -18.58 7.63
C ASP A 318 1.80 -17.37 6.69
N PHE A 319 0.60 -17.21 6.12
CA PHE A 319 0.19 -16.02 5.37
C PHE A 319 -0.63 -15.03 6.20
N SER A 320 -0.88 -15.33 7.48
CA SER A 320 -1.69 -14.50 8.37
C SER A 320 -0.89 -13.35 8.98
N SER A 321 0.41 -13.55 9.18
CA SER A 321 1.30 -12.53 9.70
C SER A 321 1.60 -11.45 8.66
N LYS A 322 1.41 -10.19 9.05
CA LYS A 322 1.76 -9.05 8.20
C LYS A 322 3.27 -8.91 8.06
N ARG A 323 3.75 -8.79 6.83
CA ARG A 323 5.16 -8.50 6.54
C ARG A 323 5.38 -6.99 6.38
N ASN A 324 6.50 -6.52 6.91
CA ASN A 324 7.00 -5.17 6.74
C ASN A 324 7.88 -5.12 5.49
N ILE A 325 7.38 -4.51 4.42
CA ILE A 325 8.09 -4.35 3.14
C ILE A 325 8.62 -2.92 3.07
N SER A 326 9.92 -2.76 3.20
CA SER A 326 10.57 -1.46 3.31
C SER A 326 11.40 -1.17 2.06
N THR A 327 11.24 0.02 1.46
CA THR A 327 12.15 0.44 0.38
C THR A 327 13.46 0.96 0.99
N SER A 328 14.57 0.51 0.45
CA SER A 328 15.90 0.80 0.98
C SER A 328 16.87 1.20 -0.12
N SER A 329 17.82 2.08 0.23
CA SER A 329 18.95 2.41 -0.64
C SER A 329 20.01 1.32 -0.50
N GLY A 330 20.53 0.80 -1.62
CA GLY A 330 21.57 -0.22 -1.60
C GLY A 330 21.64 -0.97 -2.91
N SER A 331 22.43 -2.04 -2.93
CA SER A 331 22.58 -2.91 -4.10
C SER A 331 21.89 -4.27 -3.95
N VAL A 332 21.47 -4.63 -2.74
CA VAL A 332 20.99 -5.97 -2.38
C VAL A 332 19.70 -5.83 -1.55
N SER A 333 18.65 -6.51 -2.00
CA SER A 333 17.42 -6.69 -1.21
C SER A 333 17.64 -7.84 -0.22
N THR A 334 16.89 -7.88 0.88
CA THR A 334 17.07 -8.91 1.90
C THR A 334 15.81 -9.09 2.75
N ALA A 335 15.44 -10.35 2.98
CA ALA A 335 14.60 -10.74 4.09
C ALA A 335 15.40 -10.77 5.41
N LYS A 336 14.87 -10.13 6.45
CA LYS A 336 15.41 -10.11 7.81
C LYS A 336 14.46 -10.84 8.73
N GLY A 337 14.75 -12.12 8.96
CA GLY A 337 13.82 -12.99 9.68
C GLY A 337 12.53 -13.23 8.88
N ASN A 338 11.42 -13.46 9.57
CA ASN A 338 10.20 -13.97 8.93
C ASN A 338 9.21 -12.89 8.53
N LEU A 339 9.44 -11.62 8.88
CA LEU A 339 8.45 -10.56 8.71
C LEU A 339 9.00 -9.33 8.00
N ASP A 340 10.31 -9.09 8.01
CA ASP A 340 10.88 -7.85 7.48
C ASP A 340 11.56 -8.11 6.13
N ILE A 341 11.23 -7.30 5.13
CA ILE A 341 11.79 -7.35 3.77
C ILE A 341 12.29 -5.96 3.42
N ASP A 342 13.58 -5.84 3.10
CA ASP A 342 14.18 -4.62 2.56
C ASP A 342 14.34 -4.77 1.04
N LEU A 343 13.64 -3.94 0.26
CA LEU A 343 13.71 -3.94 -1.19
C LEU A 343 14.63 -2.83 -1.69
N THR A 344 15.56 -3.19 -2.56
CA THR A 344 16.36 -2.24 -3.36
C THR A 344 15.95 -2.21 -4.82
N ARG A 345 15.19 -3.23 -5.25
CA ARG A 345 14.63 -3.37 -6.59
C ARG A 345 13.31 -4.14 -6.51
N PRO A 346 12.38 -3.90 -7.43
CA PRO A 346 11.04 -4.47 -7.33
C PRO A 346 10.96 -5.91 -7.87
N ASP A 347 11.83 -6.30 -8.81
CA ASP A 347 11.78 -7.61 -9.47
C ASP A 347 12.22 -8.79 -8.60
N VAL A 348 12.67 -8.52 -7.37
CA VAL A 348 13.09 -9.53 -6.37
C VAL A 348 12.14 -9.59 -5.18
N VAL A 349 11.00 -8.90 -5.23
CA VAL A 349 10.07 -8.88 -4.09
C VAL A 349 9.59 -10.27 -3.71
N ILE A 350 9.30 -11.12 -4.70
CA ILE A 350 8.90 -12.50 -4.46
C ILE A 350 10.08 -13.35 -3.97
N HIS A 351 11.29 -13.12 -4.48
CA HIS A 351 12.48 -13.80 -3.98
C HIS A 351 12.62 -13.57 -2.46
N GLU A 352 12.58 -12.31 -2.01
CA GLU A 352 12.69 -12.01 -0.58
C GLU A 352 11.46 -12.46 0.21
N TYR A 353 10.28 -12.39 -0.38
CA TYR A 353 9.07 -12.93 0.22
C TYR A 353 9.19 -14.42 0.49
N MET A 354 9.77 -15.20 -0.43
CA MET A 354 9.96 -16.64 -0.23
C MET A 354 10.88 -16.96 0.94
N HIS A 355 11.92 -16.16 1.18
CA HIS A 355 12.77 -16.29 2.38
C HIS A 355 11.99 -16.07 3.70
N THR A 356 10.86 -15.35 3.66
CA THR A 356 9.97 -15.19 4.82
C THR A 356 8.93 -16.31 4.96
N VAL A 357 8.63 -17.02 3.87
CA VAL A 357 7.68 -18.15 3.86
C VAL A 357 8.40 -19.44 4.22
N PHE A 358 9.60 -19.64 3.67
CA PHE A 358 10.50 -20.72 3.98
C PHE A 358 11.71 -20.14 4.72
N PRO A 359 11.76 -20.19 6.06
CA PRO A 359 12.92 -19.72 6.82
C PRO A 359 14.10 -20.70 6.69
N LEU A 360 14.54 -20.94 5.46
CA LEU A 360 15.70 -21.74 5.09
C LEU A 360 16.93 -20.84 5.13
N SER A 361 17.94 -21.21 5.91
CA SER A 361 19.10 -20.34 6.14
C SER A 361 20.10 -20.44 4.98
N GLY A 362 20.04 -19.50 4.04
CA GLY A 362 21.12 -19.12 3.10
C GLY A 362 21.81 -20.26 2.33
N ASP A 363 21.12 -21.38 2.14
CA ASP A 363 21.62 -22.55 1.43
C ASP A 363 21.11 -22.58 -0.02
N LEU A 364 21.61 -23.54 -0.79
CA LEU A 364 21.24 -23.73 -2.19
C LEU A 364 19.73 -23.87 -2.38
N TYR A 365 19.06 -24.62 -1.51
CA TYR A 365 17.61 -24.83 -1.57
C TYR A 365 16.86 -23.52 -1.42
N SER A 366 17.23 -22.71 -0.42
CA SER A 366 16.63 -21.41 -0.15
C SER A 366 16.71 -20.49 -1.36
N GLU A 367 17.90 -20.28 -1.91
CA GLU A 367 18.09 -19.36 -3.03
C GLU A 367 17.47 -19.87 -4.33
N ALA A 368 17.64 -21.16 -4.63
CA ALA A 368 17.09 -21.76 -5.86
C ALA A 368 15.57 -21.76 -5.86
N LEU A 369 14.92 -22.07 -4.73
CA LEU A 369 13.46 -22.06 -4.62
C LEU A 369 12.93 -20.63 -4.64
N SER A 370 13.57 -19.68 -3.95
CA SER A 370 13.17 -18.26 -3.98
C SER A 370 13.21 -17.68 -5.40
N GLU A 371 14.25 -17.98 -6.18
CA GLU A 371 14.32 -17.62 -7.60
C GLU A 371 13.32 -18.40 -8.47
N TYR A 372 13.13 -19.70 -8.23
CA TYR A 372 12.15 -20.51 -8.96
C TYR A 372 10.74 -19.93 -8.82
N PHE A 373 10.32 -19.63 -7.59
CA PHE A 373 9.02 -19.00 -7.35
C PHE A 373 8.97 -17.57 -7.90
N GLY A 374 10.03 -16.79 -7.76
CA GLY A 374 10.09 -15.41 -8.22
C GLY A 374 10.11 -15.25 -9.74
N LYS A 375 10.80 -16.12 -10.48
CA LYS A 375 11.10 -15.93 -11.91
C LYS A 375 10.38 -16.93 -12.83
N ILE A 376 10.01 -18.11 -12.34
CA ILE A 376 9.32 -19.14 -13.13
C ILE A 376 7.83 -19.22 -12.76
N VAL A 377 7.51 -19.35 -11.47
CA VAL A 377 6.11 -19.49 -11.03
C VAL A 377 5.38 -18.16 -11.11
N CYS A 378 5.94 -17.10 -10.50
CA CYS A 378 5.37 -15.77 -10.54
C CYS A 378 5.68 -15.11 -11.89
N ASN A 379 4.68 -15.05 -12.76
CA ASN A 379 4.80 -14.46 -14.08
C ASN A 379 4.35 -12.99 -14.09
N ASN A 380 5.02 -12.11 -13.34
CA ASN A 380 4.75 -10.69 -13.42
C ASN A 380 5.49 -10.04 -14.58
N THR A 381 4.73 -9.39 -15.44
CA THR A 381 5.26 -8.73 -16.62
C THR A 381 5.93 -7.41 -16.34
N TYR A 382 5.53 -6.69 -15.29
CA TYR A 382 5.91 -5.30 -15.12
C TYR A 382 7.37 -5.13 -14.71
N TRP A 383 7.85 -5.87 -13.70
CA TRP A 383 9.21 -5.70 -13.19
C TRP A 383 10.26 -6.59 -13.87
N GLN A 384 9.81 -7.69 -14.47
CA GLN A 384 10.71 -8.64 -15.13
C GLN A 384 10.99 -8.26 -16.59
N GLU A 385 10.24 -7.32 -17.18
CA GLU A 385 10.42 -6.91 -18.57
C GLU A 385 11.83 -6.43 -18.87
N ALA A 386 12.36 -5.53 -18.04
CA ALA A 386 13.73 -5.02 -18.20
C ALA A 386 14.77 -6.15 -18.12
N PHE A 387 14.57 -7.12 -17.22
CA PHE A 387 15.45 -8.28 -17.07
C PHE A 387 15.50 -9.09 -18.36
N TYR A 388 14.35 -9.54 -18.86
CA TYR A 388 14.33 -10.42 -20.03
C TYR A 388 14.57 -9.69 -21.36
N LYS A 389 14.26 -8.38 -21.46
CA LYS A 389 14.57 -7.57 -22.64
C LYS A 389 16.06 -7.61 -22.96
N ASN A 390 16.92 -7.48 -21.95
CA ASN A 390 18.38 -7.45 -22.11
C ASN A 390 18.95 -8.77 -22.66
N TYR A 391 18.33 -9.91 -22.34
CA TYR A 391 18.84 -11.22 -22.74
C TYR A 391 18.21 -11.75 -24.04
N LEU A 392 16.90 -11.52 -24.25
CA LEU A 392 16.12 -12.22 -25.29
C LEU A 392 15.53 -11.33 -26.39
N LEU A 393 15.41 -10.01 -26.19
CA LEU A 393 14.70 -9.13 -27.12
C LEU A 393 15.58 -8.06 -27.77
N GLU A 394 16.52 -7.47 -27.02
CA GLU A 394 17.37 -6.42 -27.56
C GLU A 394 18.51 -6.98 -28.42
N ASN A 395 18.57 -6.59 -29.70
CA ASN A 395 19.74 -6.79 -30.58
C ASN A 395 20.85 -5.77 -30.28
N LYS A 396 21.02 -5.35 -29.01
CA LYS A 396 22.22 -4.57 -28.69
C LYS A 396 23.41 -5.49 -28.87
N VAL A 397 24.50 -4.93 -29.39
CA VAL A 397 25.81 -5.56 -29.27
C VAL A 397 26.11 -5.56 -27.77
N VAL A 398 25.59 -6.55 -27.05
CA VAL A 398 25.84 -6.68 -25.62
C VAL A 398 27.26 -7.20 -25.50
N GLU A 399 28.12 -6.47 -24.79
CA GLU A 399 29.52 -6.85 -24.54
C GLU A 399 29.65 -8.14 -23.72
N ASP A 400 28.54 -8.64 -23.17
CA ASP A 400 28.50 -9.84 -22.34
C ASP A 400 28.54 -11.12 -23.21
N PRO A 401 29.60 -11.94 -23.10
CA PRO A 401 29.78 -13.13 -23.93
C PRO A 401 28.67 -14.18 -23.78
N VAL A 402 27.86 -14.13 -22.71
CA VAL A 402 26.79 -15.11 -22.48
C VAL A 402 25.52 -14.85 -23.30
N VAL A 403 25.23 -13.60 -23.68
CA VAL A 403 23.97 -13.25 -24.35
C VAL A 403 23.74 -14.01 -25.67
N PRO A 404 24.74 -14.13 -26.58
CA PRO A 404 24.58 -14.93 -27.79
C PRO A 404 24.29 -16.41 -27.51
N LEU A 405 24.87 -16.97 -26.43
CA LEU A 405 24.62 -18.35 -26.02
C LEU A 405 23.21 -18.52 -25.47
N ILE A 406 22.73 -17.58 -24.64
CA ILE A 406 21.34 -17.56 -24.12
C ILE A 406 20.37 -17.55 -25.29
N GLN A 407 20.55 -16.63 -26.24
CA GLN A 407 19.67 -16.49 -27.40
C GLN A 407 19.71 -17.73 -28.29
N SER A 408 20.90 -18.27 -28.57
CA SER A 408 21.04 -19.48 -29.38
C SER A 408 20.36 -20.68 -28.73
N TYR A 409 20.54 -20.87 -27.43
CA TYR A 409 19.87 -21.92 -26.68
C TYR A 409 18.35 -21.75 -26.75
N TYR A 410 17.86 -20.58 -26.35
CA TYR A 410 16.43 -20.28 -26.28
C TYR A 410 15.76 -20.47 -27.65
N TYR A 411 16.34 -19.94 -28.74
CA TYR A 411 15.76 -20.07 -30.08
C TYR A 411 15.81 -21.47 -30.67
N SER A 412 16.65 -22.35 -30.12
CA SER A 412 16.66 -23.76 -30.51
C SER A 412 15.58 -24.58 -29.81
N HIS A 413 15.16 -24.17 -28.61
CA HIS A 413 14.15 -24.86 -27.79
C HIS A 413 12.76 -24.21 -27.84
N HIS A 414 12.69 -22.95 -28.28
CA HIS A 414 11.47 -22.18 -28.36
C HIS A 414 11.52 -21.20 -29.54
N LYS A 415 10.37 -20.76 -30.03
CA LYS A 415 10.31 -19.67 -31.02
C LYS A 415 10.93 -18.38 -30.46
N LYS A 416 11.58 -17.60 -31.32
CA LYS A 416 12.00 -16.23 -30.96
C LYS A 416 10.79 -15.42 -30.48
N PRO A 417 10.82 -14.85 -29.27
CA PRO A 417 9.70 -14.09 -28.75
C PRO A 417 9.59 -12.76 -29.51
N LEU A 418 8.36 -12.38 -29.87
CA LEU A 418 8.08 -11.08 -30.51
C LEU A 418 7.85 -9.97 -29.50
N GLY A 419 7.57 -10.33 -28.25
CA GLY A 419 7.35 -9.43 -27.13
C GLY A 419 7.54 -10.17 -25.81
N PHE A 420 7.51 -9.41 -24.73
CA PHE A 420 7.76 -9.92 -23.39
C PHE A 420 6.79 -11.03 -22.96
N ASP A 421 5.53 -10.91 -23.35
CA ASP A 421 4.47 -11.87 -23.02
C ASP A 421 4.64 -13.23 -23.73
N GLU A 422 5.49 -13.30 -24.77
CA GLU A 422 5.80 -14.55 -25.49
C GLU A 422 7.03 -15.28 -24.93
N ILE A 423 7.64 -14.78 -23.85
CA ILE A 423 8.82 -15.39 -23.25
C ILE A 423 8.41 -16.54 -22.33
N ASP A 424 8.89 -17.74 -22.66
CA ASP A 424 8.84 -18.90 -21.79
C ASP A 424 9.91 -18.77 -20.70
N ARG A 425 9.47 -18.47 -19.48
CA ARG A 425 10.34 -18.25 -18.32
C ARG A 425 11.16 -19.50 -18.00
N SER A 426 10.54 -20.67 -18.09
CA SER A 426 11.17 -21.95 -17.80
C SER A 426 12.34 -22.22 -18.73
N ILE A 427 12.17 -21.99 -20.04
CA ILE A 427 13.24 -22.17 -21.03
C ILE A 427 14.29 -21.06 -20.91
N SER A 428 13.88 -19.84 -20.57
CA SER A 428 14.84 -18.73 -20.40
C SER A 428 15.83 -18.95 -19.27
N ILE A 429 15.40 -19.55 -18.14
CA ILE A 429 16.31 -19.88 -17.04
C ILE A 429 17.30 -20.97 -17.44
N ASP A 430 16.86 -22.01 -18.16
CA ASP A 430 17.78 -23.03 -18.71
C ASP A 430 18.78 -22.42 -19.68
N ALA A 431 18.34 -21.48 -20.54
CA ALA A 431 19.21 -20.78 -21.47
C ALA A 431 20.31 -19.99 -20.76
N ILE A 432 19.96 -19.32 -19.66
CA ILE A 432 20.88 -18.55 -18.83
C ILE A 432 21.88 -19.48 -18.14
N ALA A 433 21.41 -20.57 -17.54
CA ALA A 433 22.27 -21.57 -16.90
C ALA A 433 23.22 -22.23 -17.91
N TYR A 434 22.72 -22.67 -19.06
CA TYR A 434 23.52 -23.25 -20.13
C TYR A 434 24.63 -22.30 -20.59
N ALA A 435 24.28 -21.03 -20.81
CA ALA A 435 25.24 -20.02 -21.24
C ALA A 435 26.32 -19.74 -20.19
N SER A 436 25.92 -19.66 -18.91
CA SER A 436 26.83 -19.51 -17.76
C SER A 436 27.86 -20.62 -17.71
N ILE A 437 27.40 -21.88 -17.75
CA ILE A 437 28.25 -23.08 -17.71
C ILE A 437 29.17 -23.15 -18.93
N THR A 438 28.63 -22.93 -20.12
CA THR A 438 29.37 -23.06 -21.39
C THR A 438 30.48 -22.00 -21.51
N ALA A 439 30.23 -20.80 -20.99
CA ALA A 439 31.18 -19.70 -21.02
C ALA A 439 32.11 -19.65 -19.78
N ASP A 440 31.94 -20.54 -18.80
CA ASP A 440 32.58 -20.47 -17.48
C ASP A 440 32.42 -19.06 -16.86
N PHE A 441 31.21 -18.52 -16.94
CA PHE A 441 30.95 -17.11 -16.68
C PHE A 441 30.49 -16.87 -15.24
N HIS A 442 31.47 -16.58 -14.38
CA HIS A 442 31.24 -16.26 -12.97
C HIS A 442 31.56 -14.79 -12.64
N ALA A 443 31.11 -13.86 -13.49
CA ALA A 443 31.29 -12.43 -13.26
C ALA A 443 30.57 -11.95 -11.98
N GLY A 444 30.82 -10.72 -11.52
CA GLY A 444 30.23 -10.21 -10.27
C GLY A 444 28.68 -10.25 -10.22
N GLY A 445 28.12 -10.12 -9.01
CA GLY A 445 26.66 -10.11 -8.81
C GLY A 445 26.04 -11.50 -8.88
N VAL A 446 24.91 -11.63 -9.58
CA VAL A 446 24.12 -12.88 -9.70
C VAL A 446 24.85 -14.02 -10.44
N TRP A 447 25.93 -13.71 -11.15
CA TRP A 447 26.76 -14.69 -11.84
C TRP A 447 27.80 -15.34 -10.93
N ARG A 448 28.04 -14.77 -9.74
CA ARG A 448 28.94 -15.37 -8.75
C ARG A 448 28.33 -16.66 -8.23
N THR A 449 29.20 -17.62 -7.95
CA THR A 449 28.81 -18.83 -7.22
C THR A 449 28.24 -18.46 -5.86
N LEU A 450 27.31 -19.26 -5.36
CA LEU A 450 26.72 -19.08 -4.04
C LEU A 450 27.80 -19.17 -2.95
N GLU A 451 28.82 -20.02 -3.13
CA GLU A 451 30.00 -20.09 -2.28
C GLU A 451 30.76 -18.75 -2.23
N SER A 452 30.91 -18.04 -3.35
CA SER A 452 31.56 -16.72 -3.37
C SER A 452 30.71 -15.65 -2.67
N THR A 453 29.39 -15.77 -2.73
CA THR A 453 28.44 -14.83 -2.14
C THR A 453 28.34 -15.00 -0.61
N TYR A 454 28.20 -16.23 -0.14
CA TYR A 454 28.02 -16.56 1.28
C TYR A 454 29.31 -16.93 2.01
N GLY A 455 30.40 -17.12 1.25
CA GLY A 455 31.71 -17.55 1.75
C GLY A 455 31.76 -19.02 2.16
N ASN A 456 32.92 -19.45 2.68
CA ASN A 456 33.18 -20.81 3.22
C ASN A 456 32.31 -21.22 4.42
N ARG A 457 31.28 -20.44 4.79
CA ARG A 457 30.43 -20.72 5.95
C ARG A 457 29.56 -21.96 5.74
N MET A 458 29.32 -22.37 4.49
CA MET A 458 28.54 -23.55 4.12
C MET A 458 29.19 -24.32 2.96
N LYS A 459 30.08 -25.27 3.26
CA LYS A 459 30.55 -26.26 2.28
C LYS A 459 29.49 -27.35 2.10
N LYS A 460 28.40 -27.02 1.42
CA LYS A 460 27.35 -27.96 1.01
C LYS A 460 27.42 -28.17 -0.51
N GLU A 461 26.96 -29.35 -0.95
CA GLU A 461 26.82 -29.69 -2.36
C GLU A 461 25.95 -28.66 -3.10
N GLY A 462 26.42 -28.22 -4.27
CA GLY A 462 25.75 -27.26 -5.15
C GLY A 462 26.01 -25.78 -4.83
N MET A 463 26.75 -25.46 -3.77
CA MET A 463 27.19 -24.08 -3.52
C MET A 463 28.18 -23.57 -4.57
N GLU A 464 28.77 -24.45 -5.38
CA GLU A 464 29.58 -24.06 -6.54
C GLU A 464 28.74 -23.48 -7.69
N LEU A 465 27.42 -23.64 -7.67
CA LEU A 465 26.51 -23.08 -8.67
C LEU A 465 26.26 -21.59 -8.40
N ASN A 466 26.00 -20.81 -9.44
CA ASN A 466 25.40 -19.48 -9.29
C ASN A 466 23.86 -19.53 -9.20
N PHE A 467 23.21 -18.38 -8.99
CA PHE A 467 21.75 -18.31 -8.83
C PHE A 467 20.97 -18.93 -10.01
N TRP A 468 21.43 -18.69 -11.24
CA TRP A 468 20.75 -19.18 -12.44
C TRP A 468 20.92 -20.69 -12.64
N GLU A 469 22.13 -21.17 -12.42
CA GLU A 469 22.48 -22.59 -12.44
C GLU A 469 21.70 -23.35 -11.36
N ALA A 470 21.66 -22.82 -10.14
CA ALA A 470 20.89 -23.38 -9.03
C ALA A 470 19.39 -23.44 -9.36
N THR A 471 18.82 -22.37 -9.89
CA THR A 471 17.39 -22.32 -10.27
C THR A 471 17.06 -23.34 -11.37
N SER A 472 17.90 -23.45 -12.40
CA SER A 472 17.71 -24.44 -13.47
C SER A 472 17.87 -25.87 -12.97
N PHE A 473 18.86 -26.14 -12.10
CA PHE A 473 19.04 -27.46 -11.49
C PHE A 473 17.81 -27.87 -10.66
N PHE A 474 17.28 -26.95 -9.85
CA PHE A 474 16.09 -27.19 -9.04
C PHE A 474 14.83 -27.35 -9.87
N LYS A 475 14.66 -26.55 -10.91
CA LYS A 475 13.61 -26.77 -11.90
C LYS A 475 13.70 -28.18 -12.51
N PHE A 476 14.90 -28.64 -12.87
CA PHE A 476 15.10 -30.00 -13.36
C PHE A 476 14.68 -31.04 -12.31
N LEU A 477 15.09 -30.90 -11.05
CA LEU A 477 14.68 -31.79 -9.97
C LEU A 477 13.15 -31.79 -9.78
N ILE A 478 12.50 -30.62 -9.80
CA ILE A 478 11.05 -30.49 -9.71
C ILE A 478 10.36 -31.22 -10.86
N ASN A 479 10.89 -31.13 -12.08
CA ASN A 479 10.32 -31.82 -13.25
C ASN A 479 10.47 -33.35 -13.17
N GLN A 480 11.57 -33.84 -12.60
CA GLN A 480 11.85 -35.28 -12.51
C GLN A 480 11.20 -35.93 -11.28
N TYR A 481 11.15 -35.23 -10.15
CA TYR A 481 10.82 -35.78 -8.84
C TYR A 481 9.60 -35.14 -8.16
N SER A 482 9.00 -34.11 -8.78
CA SER A 482 7.93 -33.25 -8.24
C SER A 482 8.38 -32.13 -7.29
N LEU A 483 7.56 -31.08 -7.22
CA LEU A 483 7.76 -29.96 -6.31
C LEU A 483 7.71 -30.40 -4.84
N ASP A 484 6.80 -31.32 -4.50
CA ASP A 484 6.63 -31.84 -3.13
C ASP A 484 7.92 -32.52 -2.61
N THR A 485 8.53 -33.37 -3.43
CA THR A 485 9.81 -34.03 -3.08
C THR A 485 10.92 -33.02 -2.82
N VAL A 486 11.06 -32.01 -3.69
CA VAL A 486 12.09 -30.98 -3.55
C VAL A 486 11.84 -30.11 -2.31
N MET A 487 10.58 -29.75 -2.05
CA MET A 487 10.20 -29.01 -0.84
C MET A 487 10.44 -29.81 0.44
N ASN A 488 10.13 -31.11 0.42
CA ASN A 488 10.43 -31.99 1.54
C ASN A 488 11.94 -32.06 1.79
N ALA A 489 12.74 -32.18 0.74
CA ALA A 489 14.18 -32.17 0.84
C ALA A 489 14.71 -30.86 1.45
N ALA A 490 14.19 -29.71 0.99
CA ALA A 490 14.53 -28.39 1.50
C ALA A 490 14.27 -28.24 3.01
N LEU A 491 13.09 -28.69 3.46
CA LEU A 491 12.61 -28.44 4.82
C LEU A 491 13.11 -29.45 5.85
N THR A 492 13.63 -30.60 5.42
CA THR A 492 14.05 -31.70 6.31
C THR A 492 15.56 -31.97 6.32
N ASP A 493 16.34 -31.25 5.50
CA ASP A 493 17.82 -31.42 5.35
C ASP A 493 18.22 -32.89 5.10
N ILE A 494 17.37 -33.64 4.38
CA ILE A 494 17.70 -35.00 3.92
C ILE A 494 18.72 -34.96 2.78
N SER A 495 19.53 -36.01 2.67
CA SER A 495 20.54 -36.10 1.62
C SER A 495 19.92 -36.20 0.22
N TYR A 496 20.65 -35.78 -0.82
CA TYR A 496 20.21 -35.97 -2.22
C TYR A 496 19.89 -37.44 -2.52
N LYS A 497 20.71 -38.36 -1.99
CA LYS A 497 20.51 -39.79 -2.17
C LYS A 497 19.17 -40.27 -1.59
N ASP A 498 18.82 -39.79 -0.40
CA ASP A 498 17.58 -40.19 0.26
C ASP A 498 16.36 -39.53 -0.38
N ALA A 499 16.51 -38.29 -0.87
CA ALA A 499 15.43 -37.55 -1.52
C ALA A 499 15.14 -38.01 -2.97
N TYR A 500 16.19 -38.32 -3.74
CA TYR A 500 16.12 -38.47 -5.20
C TYR A 500 16.72 -39.81 -5.71
N GLU A 501 17.10 -40.70 -4.79
CA GLU A 501 17.70 -42.01 -5.06
C GLU A 501 19.05 -41.96 -5.80
N LYS A 502 19.69 -40.78 -5.87
CA LYS A 502 20.95 -40.52 -6.56
C LYS A 502 21.84 -39.57 -5.77
N GLU A 503 23.15 -39.77 -5.86
CA GLU A 503 24.13 -38.81 -5.33
C GLU A 503 24.07 -37.50 -6.12
N TYR A 504 24.45 -36.38 -5.47
CA TYR A 504 24.42 -35.05 -6.06
C TYR A 504 25.16 -34.97 -7.41
N GLU A 505 26.33 -35.58 -7.52
CA GLU A 505 27.15 -35.57 -8.74
C GLU A 505 26.42 -36.21 -9.92
N ILE A 506 25.67 -37.29 -9.68
CA ILE A 506 24.89 -37.97 -10.72
C ILE A 506 23.72 -37.08 -11.14
N LEU A 507 23.02 -36.46 -10.20
CA LEU A 507 21.93 -35.53 -10.50
C LEU A 507 22.43 -34.32 -11.31
N LYS A 508 23.61 -33.80 -10.97
CA LYS A 508 24.26 -32.70 -11.70
C LYS A 508 24.65 -33.12 -13.11
N GLU A 509 25.21 -34.32 -13.29
CA GLU A 509 25.52 -34.88 -14.61
C GLU A 509 24.26 -35.04 -15.46
N ASP A 510 23.18 -35.60 -14.90
CA ASP A 510 21.90 -35.75 -15.57
C ASP A 510 21.30 -34.39 -15.97
N TRP A 511 21.37 -33.39 -15.11
CA TRP A 511 20.92 -32.02 -15.40
C TRP A 511 21.73 -31.36 -16.52
N ILE A 512 23.07 -31.48 -16.48
CA ILE A 512 23.93 -30.97 -17.55
C ILE A 512 23.62 -31.69 -18.86
N GLN A 513 23.34 -32.99 -18.83
CA GLN A 513 22.92 -33.72 -20.02
C GLN A 513 21.58 -33.18 -20.54
N TYR A 514 20.59 -32.98 -19.66
CA TYR A 514 19.30 -32.37 -20.00
C TYR A 514 19.48 -30.99 -20.67
N LEU A 515 20.40 -30.15 -20.17
CA LEU A 515 20.72 -28.87 -20.82
C LEU A 515 21.42 -29.02 -22.18
N ASN A 516 22.02 -30.16 -22.51
CA ASN A 516 22.69 -30.38 -23.80
C ASN A 516 21.83 -31.15 -24.81
N GLU A 517 20.67 -31.67 -24.39
CA GLU A 517 19.73 -32.35 -25.26
C GLU A 517 19.10 -31.33 -26.22
N LYS A 518 19.20 -31.60 -27.52
CA LYS A 518 18.46 -30.84 -28.52
C LYS A 518 17.02 -31.36 -28.56
N PRO A 519 16.02 -30.48 -28.73
CA PRO A 519 14.62 -30.87 -28.78
C PRO A 519 14.28 -31.75 -29.98
#